data_AF-A0A485KL77-F1
#
_entry.id   AF-A0A485KL77-F1
#
_cell.length_a   1.000
_cell.length_b   1.000
_cell.length_c   1.000
_cell.angle_alpha   90.00
_cell.angle_beta   90.00
_cell.angle_gamma   90.00
#
_symmetry.space_group_name_H-M   'P 1'
#
loop_
_entity.id
_entity.type
_entity.pdbx_description
1 polymer ?
#
loop_
_entity_poly.entity_id
_entity_poly.type
_entity_poly.pdbx_seq_one_letter_code
_entity_poly.pdbx_strand_id
1 'polypeptide(L)'
;MCCNLCNKTPDCKLFVVTNHRCCLKRDAGNPVAVDPLLNVRASFARWAAPSTSGPRLATDKYSPDVRTDTSPIGFGYVTGAQWFADLPSTAKSFDGAMLDSIAASVNATVSTHAHGQVLELDPLVSSDGAKIFVFWQTESAGECAAIVSIHGLTFFTYSATYRMCLAHRFPTEADNPTYLKLSPSSGGYKAVDEALSNTHWLVSVAGGSLGACQAACSARTACVAVRFTNSQCTLLAPSVGKSNGNQDSVAGYVTTTFSTTTDPNLPAFANPTKVHFYATAHQDDHELFMADSFHYSIADDVTKVVFIYASAGDAGRDDKWWRAREAGTLATSETWVDHMGRFKSSKLNDEVTIQGHRIQMVSIGNTVHYFLRLREETGPNPTTQPGLLDLLTNGVPPGQAEGMSPLDKPNEVYATRGDVYDVVKGIILKEANGIAKVELHTHDQHNNDNLEGPPRKQADNLLHLQTGRLVEEIIDEVWPLPNKCVPHRYYEGYHGLEQPVNVNEQVKKLQRYAWMQTSLAIFVEFGEPNWSSHAVDLGRTYPTQRTVHCP
;
A
#
# COMPACT_ATOMS: atom_id res chain seq x y z
N MET A 1 51.91 2.25 8.03
CA MET A 1 51.23 2.88 9.18
C MET A 1 49.82 3.35 8.83
N CYS A 2 49.62 4.23 7.84
CA CYS A 2 48.28 4.73 7.47
C CYS A 2 47.25 3.69 7.05
N CYS A 3 47.67 2.68 6.26
CA CYS A 3 46.78 1.60 5.83
C CYS A 3 46.18 0.85 7.04
N ASN A 4 46.99 0.52 8.04
CA ASN A 4 46.53 -0.14 9.26
C ASN A 4 45.63 0.74 10.13
N LEU A 5 45.85 2.06 10.13
CA LEU A 5 44.99 3.01 10.84
C LEU A 5 43.63 3.10 10.13
N CYS A 6 43.62 3.25 8.81
CA CYS A 6 42.40 3.28 8.01
C CYS A 6 41.58 1.99 8.17
N ASN A 7 42.22 0.82 8.13
CA ASN A 7 41.56 -0.47 8.33
C ASN A 7 40.93 -0.66 9.73
N LYS A 8 41.40 0.09 10.73
CA LYS A 8 40.87 0.06 12.11
C LYS A 8 39.88 1.18 12.40
N THR A 9 39.70 2.12 11.48
CA THR A 9 38.81 3.27 11.65
C THR A 9 37.53 3.04 10.84
N PRO A 10 36.36 2.92 11.52
CA PRO A 10 35.07 2.83 10.84
C PRO A 10 34.88 3.98 9.84
N ASP A 11 34.33 3.67 8.67
CA ASP A 11 34.08 4.58 7.54
C ASP A 11 35.31 5.14 6.80
N CYS A 12 36.54 4.66 7.09
CA CYS A 12 37.70 5.09 6.33
C CYS A 12 37.74 4.41 4.95
N LYS A 13 37.44 5.16 3.88
CA LYS A 13 37.48 4.64 2.49
C LYS A 13 38.83 4.88 1.81
N LEU A 14 39.53 5.95 2.19
CA LEU A 14 40.87 6.27 1.67
C LEU A 14 41.74 6.93 2.73
N PHE A 15 43.04 6.93 2.49
CA PHE A 15 43.99 7.68 3.30
C PHE A 15 44.97 8.43 2.40
N VAL A 16 45.41 9.59 2.89
CA VAL A 16 46.45 10.42 2.28
C VAL A 16 47.66 10.40 3.20
N VAL A 17 48.81 10.09 2.62
CA VAL A 17 50.11 10.05 3.30
C VAL A 17 50.94 11.21 2.80
N THR A 18 51.52 11.98 3.73
CA THR A 18 52.57 12.96 3.44
C THR A 18 53.83 12.60 4.21
N ASN A 19 54.93 13.31 3.98
CA ASN A 19 56.19 13.09 4.71
C ASN A 19 56.05 13.18 6.25
N HIS A 20 55.00 13.82 6.77
CA HIS A 20 54.86 14.09 8.20
C HIS A 20 53.54 13.62 8.81
N ARG A 21 52.52 13.25 8.00
CA ARG A 21 51.18 12.99 8.51
C ARG A 21 50.44 11.90 7.74
N CYS A 22 49.52 11.31 8.49
CA CYS A 22 48.50 10.40 7.99
C CYS A 22 47.13 11.05 8.11
N CYS A 23 46.41 11.20 7.00
CA CYS A 23 45.05 11.73 7.00
C CYS A 23 44.09 10.65 6.51
N LEU A 24 43.21 10.18 7.40
CA LEU A 24 42.13 9.26 7.06
C LEU A 24 40.96 10.05 6.50
N LYS A 25 40.35 9.58 5.41
CA LYS A 25 39.18 10.24 4.81
C LYS A 25 38.05 9.25 4.59
N ARG A 26 36.83 9.76 4.80
CA ARG A 26 35.59 9.03 4.55
C ARG A 26 35.18 9.06 3.08
N ASP A 27 35.47 10.15 2.37
CA ASP A 27 35.14 10.31 0.95
C ASP A 27 36.26 11.00 0.16
N ALA A 28 36.29 10.75 -1.15
CA ALA A 28 37.21 11.39 -2.07
C ALA A 28 36.74 12.82 -2.39
N GLY A 29 37.66 13.79 -2.27
CA GLY A 29 37.43 15.16 -2.74
C GLY A 29 38.14 15.41 -4.07
N ASN A 30 37.85 16.55 -4.70
CA ASN A 30 38.51 16.95 -5.94
C ASN A 30 40.04 17.04 -5.77
N PRO A 31 40.83 16.60 -6.77
CA PRO A 31 42.27 16.74 -6.72
C PRO A 31 42.64 18.23 -6.67
N VAL A 32 43.29 18.65 -5.60
CA VAL A 32 43.87 20.00 -5.49
C VAL A 32 45.34 19.87 -5.90
N ALA A 33 45.88 20.90 -6.58
CA ALA A 33 47.31 20.95 -6.85
C ALA A 33 48.09 20.88 -5.52
N VAL A 34 48.95 19.87 -5.38
CA VAL A 34 49.72 19.63 -4.15
C VAL A 34 51.19 19.96 -4.41
N ASP A 35 51.83 20.59 -3.43
CA ASP A 35 53.26 20.89 -3.47
C ASP A 35 54.07 19.59 -3.67
N PRO A 36 54.89 19.47 -4.74
CA PRO A 36 55.72 18.31 -5.01
C PRO A 36 56.67 17.94 -3.86
N LEU A 37 57.09 18.90 -3.03
CA LEU A 37 58.02 18.69 -1.91
C LEU A 37 57.40 17.88 -0.76
N LEU A 38 56.06 17.77 -0.69
CA LEU A 38 55.34 17.08 0.38
C LEU A 38 55.17 15.56 0.15
N ASN A 39 55.57 15.05 -1.03
CA ASN A 39 55.47 13.64 -1.44
C ASN A 39 54.10 13.03 -1.08
N VAL A 40 53.03 13.73 -1.45
CA VAL A 40 51.67 13.36 -1.10
C VAL A 40 51.22 12.16 -1.92
N ARG A 41 50.82 11.09 -1.26
CA ARG A 41 50.29 9.86 -1.88
C ARG A 41 48.93 9.53 -1.31
N ALA A 42 47.95 9.31 -2.16
CA ALA A 42 46.63 8.83 -1.77
C ALA A 42 46.47 7.37 -2.18
N SER A 43 45.79 6.58 -1.34
CA SER A 43 45.37 5.24 -1.70
C SER A 43 44.02 4.96 -1.05
N PHE A 44 43.18 4.22 -1.77
CA PHE A 44 42.01 3.60 -1.17
C PHE A 44 42.44 2.51 -0.20
N ALA A 45 41.68 2.34 0.88
CA ALA A 45 41.86 1.23 1.78
C ALA A 45 41.62 -0.06 1.00
N ARG A 46 42.64 -0.92 0.90
CA ARG A 46 42.44 -2.30 0.46
C ARG A 46 41.95 -3.07 1.67
N TRP A 47 40.65 -3.30 1.73
CA TRP A 47 40.05 -4.20 2.71
C TRP A 47 40.75 -5.55 2.57
N ALA A 48 41.17 -6.12 3.70
CA ALA A 48 41.85 -7.40 3.75
C ALA A 48 41.02 -8.50 3.06
N ALA A 49 41.68 -9.62 2.73
CA ALA A 49 41.09 -10.82 2.17
C ALA A 49 39.73 -11.17 2.80
N PRO A 50 38.79 -11.78 2.05
CA PRO A 50 37.41 -11.94 2.47
C PRO A 50 37.37 -12.62 3.83
N SER A 51 36.90 -11.88 4.83
CA SER A 51 36.36 -12.48 6.03
C SER A 51 35.27 -13.47 5.60
N THR A 52 35.46 -14.75 5.93
CA THR A 52 34.41 -15.77 5.78
C THR A 52 33.23 -15.53 6.73
N SER A 53 33.38 -14.62 7.70
CA SER A 53 32.35 -14.11 8.60
C SER A 53 31.89 -12.72 8.16
N GLY A 54 30.95 -12.67 7.22
CA GLY A 54 30.29 -11.44 6.76
C GLY A 54 28.79 -11.69 6.53
N PRO A 55 27.97 -10.63 6.38
CA PRO A 55 26.55 -10.77 6.08
C PRO A 55 26.36 -11.69 4.87
N ARG A 56 25.50 -12.69 4.99
CA ARG A 56 25.32 -13.73 3.97
C ARG A 56 24.02 -13.45 3.22
N LEU A 57 24.09 -13.45 1.89
CA LEU A 57 22.89 -13.51 1.07
C LEU A 57 22.08 -14.78 1.43
N ALA A 58 20.81 -14.57 1.73
CA ALA A 58 19.80 -15.60 1.84
C ALA A 58 18.71 -15.36 0.78
N THR A 59 17.87 -16.36 0.56
CA THR A 59 16.73 -16.26 -0.36
C THR A 59 15.53 -16.91 0.31
N ASP A 60 14.36 -16.32 0.12
CA ASP A 60 13.11 -16.88 0.61
C ASP A 60 11.98 -16.62 -0.40
N LYS A 61 10.80 -17.15 -0.10
CA LYS A 61 9.61 -17.11 -0.93
C LYS A 61 8.41 -16.64 -0.12
N TYR A 62 7.55 -15.84 -0.74
CA TYR A 62 6.32 -15.37 -0.09
C TYR A 62 5.16 -15.30 -1.09
N SER A 63 3.98 -15.71 -0.64
CA SER A 63 2.73 -15.62 -1.39
C SER A 63 1.71 -14.81 -0.57
N PRO A 64 1.32 -13.61 -1.02
CA PRO A 64 0.24 -12.86 -0.35
C PRO A 64 -1.14 -13.48 -0.61
N ASP A 65 -1.34 -14.13 -1.76
CA ASP A 65 -2.57 -14.87 -2.10
C ASP A 65 -2.38 -16.36 -1.79
N VAL A 66 -3.27 -16.94 -0.95
CA VAL A 66 -3.20 -18.36 -0.56
C VAL A 66 -3.42 -19.35 -1.71
N ARG A 67 -3.87 -18.93 -2.89
CA ARG A 67 -3.88 -19.79 -4.10
C ARG A 67 -2.62 -19.69 -4.93
N THR A 68 -1.84 -18.62 -4.77
CA THR A 68 -0.57 -18.43 -5.47
C THR A 68 0.60 -19.16 -4.81
N ASP A 69 0.34 -20.07 -3.88
CA ASP A 69 1.35 -20.97 -3.32
C ASP A 69 2.14 -21.75 -4.40
N THR A 70 1.59 -21.85 -5.62
CA THR A 70 2.26 -22.44 -6.79
C THR A 70 3.21 -21.49 -7.52
N SER A 71 3.11 -20.17 -7.30
CA SER A 71 3.95 -19.12 -7.90
C SER A 71 4.36 -18.03 -6.89
N PRO A 72 5.04 -18.39 -5.79
CA PRO A 72 5.48 -17.43 -4.79
C PRO A 72 6.53 -16.46 -5.32
N ILE A 73 6.56 -15.26 -4.76
CA ILE A 73 7.59 -14.25 -5.03
C ILE A 73 8.89 -14.72 -4.42
N GLY A 74 9.91 -14.91 -5.26
CA GLY A 74 11.28 -15.12 -4.80
C GLY A 74 11.97 -13.80 -4.52
N PHE A 75 12.62 -13.70 -3.36
CA PHE A 75 13.42 -12.53 -3.01
C PHE A 75 14.76 -12.93 -2.38
N GLY A 76 15.79 -12.14 -2.67
CA GLY A 76 17.10 -12.24 -2.02
C GLY A 76 17.19 -11.23 -0.89
N TYR A 77 17.88 -11.57 0.21
CA TYR A 77 18.02 -10.66 1.33
C TYR A 77 19.29 -10.87 2.16
N VAL A 78 19.65 -9.84 2.91
CA VAL A 78 20.78 -9.82 3.85
C VAL A 78 20.28 -9.28 5.20
N THR A 79 20.37 -10.10 6.24
CA THR A 79 20.03 -9.71 7.62
C THR A 79 21.08 -8.76 8.21
N GLY A 80 20.64 -7.80 9.01
CA GLY A 80 21.47 -6.76 9.62
C GLY A 80 21.99 -5.72 8.62
N ALA A 81 21.32 -5.54 7.48
CA ALA A 81 21.75 -4.66 6.42
C ALA A 81 20.60 -3.75 5.91
N GLN A 82 20.96 -2.68 5.21
CA GLN A 82 20.04 -1.68 4.67
C GLN A 82 20.50 -1.12 3.32
N TRP A 83 19.55 -0.70 2.48
CA TRP A 83 19.78 -0.08 1.16
C TRP A 83 19.90 1.44 1.18
N PHE A 84 20.22 2.03 2.33
CA PHE A 84 20.44 3.48 2.43
C PHE A 84 21.65 3.76 3.32
N ALA A 85 22.42 4.77 2.95
CA ALA A 85 23.64 5.14 3.66
C ALA A 85 23.38 6.19 4.74
N ASP A 86 22.77 7.32 4.36
CA ASP A 86 22.41 8.48 5.20
C ASP A 86 21.31 9.32 4.50
N LEU A 87 20.48 10.06 5.25
CA LEU A 87 19.61 11.12 4.70
C LEU A 87 20.37 12.47 4.64
N PRO A 88 20.06 13.37 3.69
CA PRO A 88 20.63 14.72 3.68
C PRO A 88 20.36 15.47 5.00
N SER A 89 21.35 16.21 5.52
CA SER A 89 21.29 16.97 6.78
C SER A 89 20.22 18.07 6.84
N THR A 90 19.53 18.34 5.73
CA THR A 90 18.36 19.22 5.67
C THR A 90 17.09 18.57 6.23
N ALA A 91 17.08 17.25 6.43
CA ALA A 91 16.10 16.57 7.27
C ALA A 91 16.43 16.87 8.75
N LYS A 92 16.00 18.05 9.20
CA LYS A 92 16.26 18.56 10.55
C LYS A 92 15.77 17.53 11.58
N SER A 93 16.64 17.14 12.52
CA SER A 93 16.37 16.43 13.80
C SER A 93 16.70 14.93 13.95
N PHE A 94 17.54 14.34 13.10
CA PHE A 94 17.84 12.90 13.20
C PHE A 94 19.19 12.61 13.90
N ASP A 95 19.22 12.75 15.23
CA ASP A 95 20.36 12.37 16.11
C ASP A 95 20.28 10.90 16.63
N GLY A 96 19.34 10.10 16.10
CA GLY A 96 19.18 8.67 16.41
C GLY A 96 19.59 7.75 15.25
N ALA A 97 19.53 6.43 15.45
CA ALA A 97 19.68 5.49 14.34
C ALA A 97 18.62 5.84 13.27
N MET A 98 19.03 5.93 11.99
CA MET A 98 18.19 6.51 10.92
C MET A 98 16.78 5.89 10.84
N LEU A 99 16.64 4.57 11.06
CA LEU A 99 15.35 3.87 11.12
C LEU A 99 14.44 4.40 12.23
N ASP A 100 14.95 4.63 13.42
CA ASP A 100 14.21 5.15 14.58
C ASP A 100 13.60 6.52 14.23
N SER A 101 14.33 7.31 13.47
CA SER A 101 13.93 8.66 13.11
C SER A 101 12.90 8.68 11.97
N ILE A 102 13.02 7.76 11.00
CA ILE A 102 11.98 7.52 10.00
C ILE A 102 10.70 7.05 10.71
N ALA A 103 10.82 6.09 11.63
CA ALA A 103 9.69 5.58 12.40
C ALA A 103 9.03 6.68 13.24
N ALA A 104 9.82 7.57 13.88
CA ALA A 104 9.28 8.71 14.62
C ALA A 104 8.52 9.68 13.71
N SER A 105 9.05 9.97 12.51
CA SER A 105 8.37 10.82 11.51
C SER A 105 7.06 10.19 11.03
N VAL A 106 7.08 8.89 10.68
CA VAL A 106 5.89 8.16 10.25
C VAL A 106 4.85 8.15 11.38
N ASN A 107 5.26 7.85 12.60
CA ASN A 107 4.37 7.84 13.76
C ASN A 107 3.77 9.23 14.02
N ALA A 108 4.54 10.30 13.85
CA ALA A 108 4.01 11.67 13.96
C ALA A 108 2.93 11.93 12.91
N THR A 109 3.19 11.61 11.63
CA THR A 109 2.22 11.77 10.54
C THR A 109 0.95 10.94 10.77
N VAL A 110 1.10 9.65 11.09
CA VAL A 110 -0.02 8.74 11.33
C VAL A 110 -0.86 9.17 12.55
N SER A 111 -0.22 9.68 13.61
CA SER A 111 -0.93 10.09 14.84
C SER A 111 -1.90 11.27 14.64
N THR A 112 -1.71 12.05 13.59
CA THR A 112 -2.57 13.18 13.23
C THR A 112 -3.40 12.94 11.98
N HIS A 113 -3.26 11.77 11.36
CA HIS A 113 -4.00 11.42 10.15
C HIS A 113 -5.49 11.28 10.46
N ALA A 114 -6.32 12.04 9.75
CA ALA A 114 -7.76 11.85 9.77
C ALA A 114 -8.12 10.66 8.86
N HIS A 115 -8.92 9.73 9.37
CA HIS A 115 -9.29 8.54 8.60
C HIS A 115 -10.10 8.92 7.36
N GLY A 116 -9.88 8.18 6.27
CA GLY A 116 -10.49 8.44 4.96
C GLY A 116 -9.82 9.56 4.14
N GLN A 117 -8.82 10.24 4.69
CA GLN A 117 -8.01 11.21 3.96
C GLN A 117 -6.83 10.54 3.24
N VAL A 118 -6.17 11.28 2.35
CA VAL A 118 -4.89 10.84 1.77
C VAL A 118 -3.83 10.85 2.88
N LEU A 119 -3.15 9.72 3.09
CA LEU A 119 -1.96 9.69 3.94
C LEU A 119 -0.75 10.17 3.13
N GLU A 120 -0.51 11.48 3.15
CA GLU A 120 0.61 12.12 2.44
C GLU A 120 1.95 11.80 3.13
N LEU A 121 2.51 10.62 2.82
CA LEU A 121 3.89 10.26 3.15
C LEU A 121 4.78 10.53 1.95
N ASP A 122 5.29 11.76 1.86
CA ASP A 122 6.25 12.14 0.82
C ASP A 122 7.41 11.14 0.76
N PRO A 123 7.80 10.67 -0.44
CA PRO A 123 8.97 9.82 -0.59
C PRO A 123 10.21 10.50 -0.03
N LEU A 124 10.91 9.83 0.89
CA LEU A 124 12.18 10.34 1.39
C LEU A 124 13.22 10.26 0.26
N VAL A 125 14.18 11.18 0.28
CA VAL A 125 15.31 11.15 -0.67
C VAL A 125 16.59 10.90 0.10
N SER A 126 17.25 9.80 -0.19
CA SER A 126 18.55 9.48 0.40
C SER A 126 19.67 10.34 -0.18
N SER A 127 20.81 10.40 0.52
CA SER A 127 22.00 11.13 0.07
C SER A 127 22.58 10.64 -1.26
N ASP A 128 22.28 9.41 -1.67
CA ASP A 128 22.65 8.87 -2.98
C ASP A 128 21.56 9.00 -4.04
N GLY A 129 20.52 9.78 -3.77
CA GLY A 129 19.46 10.13 -4.71
C GLY A 129 18.38 9.05 -4.88
N ALA A 130 18.41 7.99 -4.08
CA ALA A 130 17.33 7.02 -4.07
C ALA A 130 16.07 7.62 -3.45
N LYS A 131 14.93 7.38 -4.10
CA LYS A 131 13.62 7.68 -3.51
C LYS A 131 13.20 6.50 -2.64
N ILE A 132 12.72 6.79 -1.44
CA ILE A 132 12.31 5.80 -0.46
C ILE A 132 10.81 5.97 -0.19
N PHE A 133 10.04 4.96 -0.57
CA PHE A 133 8.60 4.87 -0.29
C PHE A 133 8.40 4.09 1.01
N VAL A 134 7.54 4.60 1.89
CA VAL A 134 7.34 4.02 3.22
C VAL A 134 6.01 3.27 3.28
N PHE A 135 6.10 1.97 3.54
CA PHE A 135 4.97 1.08 3.75
C PHE A 135 5.00 0.59 5.22
N TRP A 136 4.19 1.24 6.05
CA TRP A 136 4.05 0.95 7.49
C TRP A 136 3.09 -0.22 7.72
N GLN A 137 3.15 -0.89 8.88
CA GLN A 137 2.35 -2.08 9.21
C GLN A 137 2.59 -3.29 8.30
N THR A 138 3.80 -3.41 7.79
CA THR A 138 4.24 -4.62 7.09
C THR A 138 4.60 -5.69 8.12
N GLU A 139 4.09 -6.91 7.98
CA GLU A 139 4.19 -8.01 8.96
C GLU A 139 5.47 -8.85 8.80
N SER A 140 6.09 -8.84 7.61
CA SER A 140 7.31 -9.62 7.36
C SER A 140 8.14 -9.08 6.20
N ALA A 141 9.39 -9.53 6.10
CA ALA A 141 10.23 -9.26 4.92
C ALA A 141 9.61 -9.82 3.63
N GLY A 142 8.87 -10.94 3.71
CA GLY A 142 8.16 -11.52 2.57
C GLY A 142 7.01 -10.65 2.08
N GLU A 143 6.22 -10.09 3.01
CA GLU A 143 5.18 -9.13 2.66
C GLU A 143 5.76 -7.83 2.09
N CYS A 144 6.89 -7.36 2.66
CA CYS A 144 7.62 -6.23 2.10
C CYS A 144 8.07 -6.50 0.65
N ALA A 145 8.61 -7.69 0.39
CA ALA A 145 8.95 -8.12 -0.96
C ALA A 145 7.73 -8.15 -1.89
N ALA A 146 6.56 -8.57 -1.40
CA ALA A 146 5.32 -8.54 -2.17
C ALA A 146 4.86 -7.13 -2.54
N ILE A 147 4.81 -6.23 -1.56
CA ILE A 147 4.46 -4.82 -1.76
C ILE A 147 5.41 -4.19 -2.79
N VAL A 148 6.72 -4.35 -2.61
CA VAL A 148 7.76 -3.81 -3.49
C VAL A 148 7.61 -4.35 -4.91
N SER A 149 7.42 -5.67 -5.06
CA SER A 149 7.27 -6.32 -6.37
C SER A 149 6.02 -5.86 -7.12
N ILE A 150 4.87 -5.77 -6.43
CA ILE A 150 3.59 -5.33 -7.01
C ILE A 150 3.67 -3.87 -7.49
N HIS A 151 4.37 -3.00 -6.76
CA HIS A 151 4.55 -1.59 -7.14
C HIS A 151 5.65 -1.38 -8.21
N GLY A 152 6.19 -2.46 -8.80
CA GLY A 152 7.23 -2.38 -9.82
C GLY A 152 8.57 -1.84 -9.30
N LEU A 153 8.83 -1.99 -8.00
CA LEU A 153 10.08 -1.60 -7.34
C LEU A 153 10.99 -2.83 -7.16
N THR A 154 12.28 -2.60 -6.96
CA THR A 154 13.28 -3.69 -6.90
C THR A 154 13.82 -3.92 -5.49
N PHE A 155 14.17 -2.86 -4.77
CA PHE A 155 14.94 -2.95 -3.53
C PHE A 155 14.10 -2.58 -2.32
N PHE A 156 14.38 -3.18 -1.17
CA PHE A 156 13.68 -2.85 0.07
C PHE A 156 14.53 -3.01 1.33
N THR A 157 14.29 -2.16 2.33
CA THR A 157 14.75 -2.40 3.70
C THR A 157 13.53 -2.68 4.57
N TYR A 158 13.49 -3.83 5.22
CA TYR A 158 12.45 -4.18 6.19
C TYR A 158 13.00 -4.08 7.63
N SER A 159 12.19 -3.59 8.56
CA SER A 159 12.45 -3.68 10.02
C SER A 159 11.27 -4.37 10.70
N ALA A 160 11.55 -5.44 11.44
CA ALA A 160 10.51 -6.16 12.18
C ALA A 160 10.07 -5.40 13.43
N THR A 161 10.99 -4.69 14.09
CA THR A 161 10.71 -3.83 15.25
C THR A 161 9.72 -2.72 14.90
N TYR A 162 9.91 -2.07 13.76
CA TYR A 162 9.03 -0.98 13.31
C TYR A 162 7.89 -1.45 12.41
N ARG A 163 7.84 -2.74 12.03
CA ARG A 163 6.89 -3.28 11.05
C ARG A 163 6.82 -2.42 9.79
N MET A 164 8.00 -2.04 9.29
CA MET A 164 8.13 -1.02 8.25
C MET A 164 8.91 -1.56 7.06
N CYS A 165 8.34 -1.40 5.88
CA CYS A 165 8.95 -1.70 4.61
C CYS A 165 9.32 -0.38 3.90
N LEU A 166 10.60 -0.19 3.65
CA LEU A 166 11.15 0.95 2.94
C LEU A 166 11.52 0.49 1.54
N ALA A 167 10.69 0.78 0.54
CA ALA A 167 10.97 0.43 -0.83
C ALA A 167 11.86 1.50 -1.47
N HIS A 168 12.95 1.10 -2.10
CA HIS A 168 13.93 2.00 -2.69
C HIS A 168 13.80 2.00 -4.21
N ARG A 169 13.83 3.19 -4.79
CA ARG A 169 13.99 3.42 -6.21
C ARG A 169 15.28 4.20 -6.42
N PHE A 170 16.33 3.52 -6.86
CA PHE A 170 17.60 4.15 -7.18
C PHE A 170 17.55 4.86 -8.54
N PRO A 171 18.45 5.82 -8.80
CA PRO A 171 18.61 6.40 -10.13
C PRO A 171 18.82 5.32 -11.20
N THR A 172 18.22 5.52 -12.38
CA THR A 172 18.34 4.58 -13.49
C THR A 172 19.55 4.91 -14.37
N GLU A 173 20.33 3.89 -14.75
CA GLU A 173 21.42 3.98 -15.73
C GLU A 173 21.30 2.80 -16.73
N ALA A 174 20.52 3.00 -17.80
CA ALA A 174 20.23 1.94 -18.78
C ALA A 174 21.49 1.34 -19.44
N ASP A 175 22.53 2.15 -19.65
CA ASP A 175 23.79 1.71 -20.27
C ASP A 175 24.74 0.99 -19.29
N ASN A 176 24.38 0.93 -18.01
CA ASN A 176 25.24 0.35 -16.97
C ASN A 176 24.42 -0.34 -15.85
N PRO A 177 23.68 -1.40 -16.18
CA PRO A 177 22.76 -2.03 -15.25
C PRO A 177 23.48 -2.67 -14.06
N THR A 178 22.75 -2.80 -12.96
CA THR A 178 23.15 -3.60 -11.81
C THR A 178 22.72 -5.05 -12.04
N TYR A 179 23.64 -6.00 -11.90
CA TYR A 179 23.34 -7.43 -12.00
C TYR A 179 23.18 -8.00 -10.60
N LEU A 180 21.95 -8.31 -10.20
CA LEU A 180 21.58 -8.87 -8.90
C LEU A 180 21.76 -10.38 -8.89
N LYS A 181 22.41 -10.93 -7.85
CA LYS A 181 22.61 -12.36 -7.68
C LYS A 181 21.29 -13.05 -7.31
N LEU A 182 20.93 -14.14 -7.97
CA LEU A 182 19.62 -14.79 -7.77
C LEU A 182 19.58 -15.76 -6.59
N SER A 183 20.70 -16.38 -6.23
CA SER A 183 20.77 -17.23 -5.05
C SER A 183 22.19 -17.29 -4.47
N PRO A 184 22.35 -17.72 -3.21
CA PRO A 184 23.66 -17.81 -2.58
C PRO A 184 24.58 -18.84 -3.27
N SER A 185 24.00 -19.91 -3.82
CA SER A 185 24.69 -21.10 -4.33
C SER A 185 24.59 -21.30 -5.85
N SER A 186 23.64 -20.66 -6.54
CA SER A 186 23.52 -20.71 -8.01
C SER A 186 24.08 -19.45 -8.66
N GLY A 187 24.90 -19.60 -9.71
CA GLY A 187 25.56 -18.49 -10.43
C GLY A 187 24.65 -17.62 -11.31
N GLY A 188 23.34 -17.60 -11.05
CA GLY A 188 22.39 -16.79 -11.82
C GLY A 188 22.41 -15.32 -11.40
N TYR A 189 22.35 -14.42 -12.38
CA TYR A 189 22.24 -12.98 -12.18
C TYR A 189 21.10 -12.41 -13.03
N LYS A 190 20.39 -11.41 -12.50
CA LYS A 190 19.39 -10.63 -13.25
C LYS A 190 19.81 -9.17 -13.33
N ALA A 191 19.78 -8.60 -14.53
CA ALA A 191 20.01 -7.19 -14.74
C ALA A 191 18.79 -6.37 -14.28
N VAL A 192 19.05 -5.25 -13.62
CA VAL A 192 18.08 -4.19 -13.32
C VAL A 192 18.69 -2.84 -13.73
N ASP A 193 17.85 -1.94 -14.24
CA ASP A 193 18.29 -0.64 -14.76
C ASP A 193 18.65 0.35 -13.65
N GLU A 194 18.34 0.02 -12.40
CA GLU A 194 18.67 0.78 -11.21
C GLU A 194 20.17 0.68 -10.88
N ALA A 195 20.82 1.83 -10.74
CA ALA A 195 22.26 1.95 -10.49
C ALA A 195 22.54 2.17 -9.00
N LEU A 196 23.09 1.15 -8.33
CA LEU A 196 23.56 1.31 -6.96
C LEU A 196 24.78 2.23 -6.91
N SER A 197 24.74 3.19 -5.99
CA SER A 197 25.77 4.22 -5.82
C SER A 197 27.04 3.69 -5.14
N ASN A 198 28.04 4.55 -4.97
CA ASN A 198 29.31 4.21 -4.33
C ASN A 198 29.19 3.85 -2.84
N THR A 199 28.05 4.15 -2.21
CA THR A 199 27.77 3.79 -0.82
C THR A 199 27.62 2.27 -0.63
N HIS A 200 27.22 1.56 -1.68
CA HIS A 200 27.03 0.11 -1.70
C HIS A 200 28.21 -0.66 -2.30
N TRP A 201 29.35 0.02 -2.52
CA TRP A 201 30.54 -0.61 -3.10
C TRP A 201 31.27 -1.46 -2.06
N LEU A 202 31.36 -2.76 -2.35
CA LEU A 202 32.17 -3.67 -1.56
C LEU A 202 33.64 -3.59 -1.99
N VAL A 203 33.90 -3.71 -3.29
CA VAL A 203 35.26 -3.64 -3.85
C VAL A 203 35.21 -3.44 -5.37
N SER A 204 36.29 -2.92 -5.95
CA SER A 204 36.55 -3.08 -7.38
C SER A 204 37.60 -4.18 -7.61
N VAL A 205 37.32 -5.09 -8.54
CA VAL A 205 38.26 -6.12 -8.97
C VAL A 205 38.58 -5.93 -10.45
N ALA A 206 39.79 -6.31 -10.86
CA ALA A 206 40.10 -6.41 -12.27
C ALA A 206 39.24 -7.54 -12.87
N GLY A 207 38.37 -7.21 -13.82
CA GLY A 207 37.49 -8.18 -14.48
C GLY A 207 37.65 -8.07 -15.99
N GLY A 208 38.14 -9.12 -16.64
CA GLY A 208 38.23 -9.14 -18.11
C GLY A 208 36.87 -9.30 -18.81
N SER A 209 35.82 -9.69 -18.07
CA SER A 209 34.46 -9.88 -18.59
C SER A 209 33.41 -9.81 -17.48
N LEU A 210 32.15 -9.61 -17.86
CA LEU A 210 31.01 -9.67 -16.94
C LEU A 210 30.92 -11.02 -16.20
N GLY A 211 31.15 -12.13 -16.91
CA GLY A 211 31.15 -13.46 -16.29
C GLY A 211 32.24 -13.64 -15.23
N ALA A 212 33.44 -13.09 -15.47
CA ALA A 212 34.50 -13.08 -14.47
C ALA A 212 34.13 -12.20 -13.24
N CYS A 213 33.42 -11.10 -13.48
CA CYS A 213 32.91 -10.23 -12.42
C CYS A 213 31.87 -10.94 -11.54
N GLN A 214 30.91 -11.63 -12.17
CA GLN A 214 29.89 -12.44 -11.51
C GLN A 214 30.51 -13.60 -10.72
N ALA A 215 31.52 -14.28 -11.27
CA ALA A 215 32.26 -15.33 -10.56
C ALA A 215 32.99 -14.77 -9.32
N ALA A 216 33.62 -13.60 -9.45
CA ALA A 216 34.29 -12.94 -8.32
C ALA A 216 33.31 -12.53 -7.22
N CYS A 217 32.09 -12.12 -7.58
CA CYS A 217 31.01 -11.88 -6.62
C CYS A 217 30.54 -13.17 -5.96
N SER A 218 30.31 -14.23 -6.75
CA SER A 218 29.84 -15.52 -6.24
C SER A 218 30.81 -16.16 -5.24
N ALA A 219 32.11 -15.93 -5.41
CA ALA A 219 33.16 -16.35 -4.49
C ALA A 219 33.21 -15.56 -3.17
N ARG A 220 32.43 -14.48 -3.03
CA ARG A 220 32.39 -13.62 -1.83
C ARG A 220 31.02 -13.67 -1.17
N THR A 221 31.00 -14.07 0.09
CA THR A 221 29.76 -14.23 0.88
C THR A 221 28.94 -12.96 0.99
N ALA A 222 29.60 -11.80 1.12
CA ALA A 222 28.95 -10.49 1.26
C ALA A 222 28.49 -9.86 -0.07
N CYS A 223 28.86 -10.42 -1.22
CA CYS A 223 28.51 -9.82 -2.51
C CYS A 223 27.12 -10.26 -2.97
N VAL A 224 26.23 -9.29 -3.23
CA VAL A 224 24.86 -9.54 -3.70
C VAL A 224 24.61 -9.06 -5.12
N ALA A 225 25.47 -8.19 -5.64
CA ALA A 225 25.32 -7.65 -6.98
C ALA A 225 26.66 -7.25 -7.61
N VAL A 226 26.66 -7.07 -8.92
CA VAL A 226 27.82 -6.54 -9.66
C VAL A 226 27.42 -5.43 -10.64
N ARG A 227 28.35 -4.52 -10.89
CA ARG A 227 28.33 -3.60 -12.04
C ARG A 227 29.60 -3.83 -12.86
N PHE A 228 29.47 -3.82 -14.17
CA PHE A 228 30.57 -4.07 -15.08
C PHE A 228 30.58 -3.04 -16.21
N THR A 229 31.56 -2.13 -16.18
CA THR A 229 31.66 -1.00 -17.12
C THR A 229 33.10 -0.88 -17.58
N ASN A 230 33.37 -0.76 -18.88
CA ASN A 230 34.73 -0.52 -19.40
C ASN A 230 35.82 -1.49 -18.86
N SER A 231 35.49 -2.78 -18.72
CA SER A 231 36.38 -3.79 -18.11
C SER A 231 36.70 -3.57 -16.61
N GLN A 232 35.96 -2.69 -15.95
CA GLN A 232 36.00 -2.51 -14.51
C GLN A 232 34.84 -3.27 -13.87
N CYS A 233 35.17 -4.19 -12.97
CA CYS A 233 34.19 -4.93 -12.19
C CYS A 233 34.06 -4.32 -10.79
N THR A 234 32.85 -3.93 -10.43
CA THR A 234 32.50 -3.45 -9.10
C THR A 234 31.57 -4.44 -8.44
N LEU A 235 31.97 -4.95 -7.28
CA LEU A 235 31.18 -5.84 -6.44
C LEU A 235 30.40 -5.00 -5.43
N LEU A 236 29.14 -5.33 -5.22
CA LEU A 236 28.20 -4.52 -4.45
C LEU A 236 27.58 -5.33 -3.31
N ALA A 237 27.31 -4.64 -2.20
CA ALA A 237 26.66 -5.17 -1.01
C ALA A 237 25.77 -4.07 -0.39
N PRO A 238 24.65 -4.44 0.26
CA PRO A 238 23.92 -3.48 1.07
C PRO A 238 24.81 -2.99 2.22
N SER A 239 24.53 -1.79 2.71
CA SER A 239 25.27 -1.23 3.84
C SER A 239 24.96 -2.04 5.09
N VAL A 240 25.97 -2.36 5.90
CA VAL A 240 25.74 -2.94 7.24
C VAL A 240 24.96 -1.91 8.06
N GLY A 241 23.92 -2.35 8.77
CA GLY A 241 23.12 -1.47 9.63
C GLY A 241 24.03 -0.70 10.59
N LYS A 242 24.00 0.64 10.53
CA LYS A 242 24.94 1.52 11.25
C LYS A 242 24.68 1.64 12.76
N SER A 243 23.57 1.11 13.26
CA SER A 243 23.29 1.06 14.71
C SER A 243 23.82 -0.23 15.32
N ASN A 244 24.60 -0.11 16.40
CA ASN A 244 25.13 -1.16 17.29
C ASN A 244 24.42 -2.54 17.22
N GLY A 245 24.65 -3.32 16.16
CA GLY A 245 24.06 -4.64 16.02
C GLY A 245 22.53 -4.67 15.87
N ASN A 246 21.92 -3.79 15.09
CA ASN A 246 20.49 -3.91 14.78
C ASN A 246 20.24 -5.09 13.82
N GLN A 247 20.26 -6.31 14.37
CA GLN A 247 19.95 -7.58 13.71
C GLN A 247 18.52 -7.62 13.16
N ASP A 248 17.68 -6.62 13.50
CA ASP A 248 16.28 -6.48 13.12
C ASP A 248 16.05 -6.01 11.68
N SER A 249 17.06 -5.42 11.04
CA SER A 249 16.95 -4.92 9.66
C SER A 249 17.23 -6.00 8.63
N VAL A 250 16.52 -5.94 7.50
CA VAL A 250 16.73 -6.82 6.35
C VAL A 250 16.81 -5.98 5.09
N ALA A 251 17.94 -6.01 4.39
CA ALA A 251 18.07 -5.45 3.03
C ALA A 251 17.73 -6.54 2.02
N GLY A 252 16.61 -6.41 1.34
CA GLY A 252 16.15 -7.35 0.34
C GLY A 252 16.00 -6.75 -1.05
N TYR A 253 15.85 -7.62 -2.04
CA TYR A 253 15.51 -7.25 -3.41
C TYR A 253 14.69 -8.35 -4.07
N VAL A 254 13.79 -7.93 -4.95
CA VAL A 254 12.98 -8.81 -5.78
C VAL A 254 13.53 -8.82 -7.19
N THR A 255 13.50 -9.98 -7.84
CA THR A 255 13.94 -10.14 -9.22
C THR A 255 12.85 -10.71 -10.12
N THR A 256 11.65 -10.88 -9.59
CA THR A 256 10.46 -11.30 -10.32
C THR A 256 9.32 -10.39 -9.94
N THR A 257 8.55 -9.98 -10.94
CA THR A 257 7.27 -9.31 -10.71
C THR A 257 6.30 -10.33 -10.17
N PHE A 258 5.58 -9.98 -9.12
CA PHE A 258 4.46 -10.78 -8.64
C PHE A 258 3.35 -10.77 -9.68
N SER A 259 2.82 -11.93 -9.99
CA SER A 259 1.65 -12.08 -10.85
C SER A 259 0.80 -13.18 -10.26
N THR A 260 -0.48 -12.88 -10.04
CA THR A 260 -1.50 -13.92 -9.93
C THR A 260 -1.74 -14.50 -11.31
N THR A 261 -2.08 -15.79 -11.37
CA THR A 261 -2.64 -16.41 -12.57
C THR A 261 -4.15 -16.44 -12.38
N THR A 262 -4.87 -15.61 -13.12
CA THR A 262 -6.32 -15.69 -13.21
C THR A 262 -6.68 -16.88 -14.10
N ASP A 263 -7.76 -17.60 -13.78
CA ASP A 263 -8.29 -18.61 -14.69
C ASP A 263 -9.26 -17.92 -15.67
N PRO A 264 -8.86 -17.73 -16.94
CA PRO A 264 -9.70 -17.04 -17.91
C PRO A 264 -10.94 -17.84 -18.32
N ASN A 265 -11.01 -19.13 -17.98
CA ASN A 265 -12.10 -20.04 -18.38
C ASN A 265 -13.22 -20.14 -17.35
N LEU A 266 -13.18 -19.35 -16.27
CA LEU A 266 -14.24 -19.32 -15.28
C LEU A 266 -15.56 -18.80 -15.89
N PRO A 267 -16.71 -19.31 -15.45
CA PRO A 267 -18.00 -18.93 -15.99
C PRO A 267 -18.35 -17.46 -15.66
N ALA A 268 -19.21 -16.87 -16.49
CA ALA A 268 -19.91 -15.64 -16.12
C ALA A 268 -20.97 -15.95 -15.06
N PHE A 269 -21.17 -15.05 -14.10
CA PHE A 269 -22.23 -15.17 -13.11
C PHE A 269 -23.61 -14.94 -13.73
N ALA A 270 -24.59 -15.77 -13.39
CA ALA A 270 -25.96 -15.66 -13.88
C ALA A 270 -26.96 -16.30 -12.91
N ASN A 271 -28.23 -15.89 -13.00
CA ASN A 271 -29.36 -16.47 -12.26
C ASN A 271 -29.19 -16.50 -10.73
N PRO A 272 -28.86 -15.36 -10.07
CA PRO A 272 -28.81 -15.29 -8.61
C PRO A 272 -30.16 -15.70 -7.99
N THR A 273 -30.09 -16.39 -6.85
CA THR A 273 -31.26 -16.62 -5.98
C THR A 273 -31.15 -15.88 -4.64
N LYS A 274 -29.99 -15.29 -4.37
CA LYS A 274 -29.71 -14.41 -3.24
C LYS A 274 -29.05 -13.12 -3.72
N VAL A 275 -29.28 -12.04 -2.99
CA VAL A 275 -28.57 -10.76 -3.17
C VAL A 275 -28.18 -10.19 -1.83
N HIS A 276 -26.90 -9.87 -1.66
CA HIS A 276 -26.37 -9.23 -0.46
C HIS A 276 -25.90 -7.82 -0.82
N PHE A 277 -26.44 -6.81 -0.16
CA PHE A 277 -26.07 -5.41 -0.36
C PHE A 277 -25.07 -4.96 0.69
N TYR A 278 -24.05 -4.21 0.27
CA TYR A 278 -23.07 -3.56 1.11
C TYR A 278 -23.09 -2.07 0.75
N ALA A 279 -23.82 -1.30 1.53
CA ALA A 279 -23.98 0.14 1.31
C ALA A 279 -23.06 0.90 2.26
N THR A 280 -22.14 1.68 1.71
CA THR A 280 -21.14 2.42 2.48
C THR A 280 -21.05 3.87 2.02
N ALA A 281 -20.43 4.72 2.82
CA ALA A 281 -20.18 6.09 2.42
C ALA A 281 -19.10 6.09 1.34
N HIS A 282 -17.91 5.59 1.69
CA HIS A 282 -16.71 5.61 0.86
C HIS A 282 -16.47 4.27 0.16
N GLN A 283 -15.63 4.29 -0.88
CA GLN A 283 -15.36 3.12 -1.72
C GLN A 283 -14.61 1.99 -1.01
N ASP A 284 -13.73 2.27 -0.06
CA ASP A 284 -12.91 1.27 0.65
C ASP A 284 -13.53 0.80 1.98
N ASP A 285 -14.55 1.48 2.49
CA ASP A 285 -15.24 1.14 3.74
C ASP A 285 -15.67 -0.33 3.82
N HIS A 286 -16.25 -0.88 2.75
CA HIS A 286 -16.67 -2.29 2.75
C HIS A 286 -15.48 -3.23 3.01
N GLU A 287 -14.33 -2.96 2.40
CA GLU A 287 -13.08 -3.72 2.60
C GLU A 287 -12.58 -3.59 4.04
N LEU A 288 -12.72 -2.42 4.67
CA LEU A 288 -12.27 -2.20 6.04
C LEU A 288 -13.18 -2.86 7.07
N PHE A 289 -14.49 -2.64 6.96
CA PHE A 289 -15.45 -2.94 8.03
C PHE A 289 -16.26 -4.21 7.79
N MET A 290 -16.33 -4.72 6.55
CA MET A 290 -17.29 -5.77 6.14
C MET A 290 -16.67 -6.97 5.41
N ALA A 291 -15.33 -7.04 5.29
CA ALA A 291 -14.62 -8.11 4.58
C ALA A 291 -14.95 -9.54 5.05
N ASP A 292 -15.15 -9.74 6.35
CA ASP A 292 -15.52 -11.05 6.88
C ASP A 292 -16.92 -11.50 6.42
N SER A 293 -17.80 -10.57 6.06
CA SER A 293 -19.13 -10.93 5.57
C SER A 293 -19.18 -11.06 4.06
N PHE A 294 -18.64 -10.09 3.31
CA PHE A 294 -18.74 -10.17 1.86
C PHE A 294 -17.86 -11.29 1.28
N HIS A 295 -16.78 -11.75 1.92
CA HIS A 295 -16.00 -12.85 1.37
C HIS A 295 -16.83 -14.14 1.25
N TYR A 296 -17.69 -14.43 2.23
CA TYR A 296 -18.64 -15.55 2.15
C TYR A 296 -19.68 -15.32 1.05
N SER A 297 -20.14 -14.07 0.89
CA SER A 297 -21.08 -13.69 -0.16
C SER A 297 -20.49 -13.85 -1.56
N ILE A 298 -19.22 -13.47 -1.76
CA ILE A 298 -18.50 -13.66 -3.04
C ILE A 298 -18.25 -15.15 -3.30
N ALA A 299 -17.97 -15.94 -2.26
CA ALA A 299 -17.74 -17.38 -2.37
C ALA A 299 -19.01 -18.20 -2.68
N ASP A 300 -20.21 -17.66 -2.46
CA ASP A 300 -21.48 -18.35 -2.70
C ASP A 300 -21.89 -18.26 -4.18
N ASP A 301 -22.14 -19.42 -4.80
CA ASP A 301 -22.36 -19.53 -6.24
C ASP A 301 -23.73 -19.02 -6.71
N VAL A 302 -24.65 -18.76 -5.78
CA VAL A 302 -25.99 -18.25 -6.07
C VAL A 302 -26.25 -16.83 -5.52
N THR A 303 -25.22 -16.20 -4.95
CA THR A 303 -25.32 -14.86 -4.34
C THR A 303 -24.75 -13.80 -5.26
N LYS A 304 -25.58 -12.80 -5.58
CA LYS A 304 -25.11 -11.53 -6.13
C LYS A 304 -24.66 -10.64 -4.98
N VAL A 305 -23.49 -10.03 -5.11
CA VAL A 305 -22.96 -9.06 -4.14
C VAL A 305 -23.06 -7.66 -4.73
N VAL A 306 -23.73 -6.74 -4.06
CA VAL A 306 -23.95 -5.38 -4.57
C VAL A 306 -23.34 -4.37 -3.62
N PHE A 307 -22.31 -3.67 -4.08
CA PHE A 307 -21.71 -2.55 -3.37
C PHE A 307 -22.34 -1.24 -3.83
N ILE A 308 -22.77 -0.40 -2.89
CA ILE A 308 -23.35 0.92 -3.16
C ILE A 308 -22.52 1.96 -2.39
N TYR A 309 -21.91 2.90 -3.12
CA TYR A 309 -21.11 3.97 -2.54
C TYR A 309 -21.88 5.28 -2.62
N ALA A 310 -22.25 5.82 -1.45
CA ALA A 310 -23.04 7.04 -1.39
C ALA A 310 -22.25 8.26 -1.86
N SER A 311 -20.94 8.29 -1.61
CA SER A 311 -20.05 9.39 -1.98
C SER A 311 -19.01 9.00 -3.04
N ALA A 312 -18.19 9.98 -3.42
CA ALA A 312 -17.05 9.85 -4.30
C ALA A 312 -15.75 9.47 -3.56
N GLY A 313 -15.72 9.40 -2.23
CA GLY A 313 -14.46 9.18 -1.52
C GLY A 313 -13.46 10.33 -1.68
N ASP A 314 -13.90 11.50 -2.12
CA ASP A 314 -13.01 12.53 -2.64
C ASP A 314 -12.32 13.33 -1.53
N ALA A 315 -12.68 13.14 -0.26
CA ALA A 315 -12.05 13.80 0.86
C ALA A 315 -12.03 15.35 0.72
N GLY A 316 -13.05 15.91 0.06
CA GLY A 316 -13.15 17.34 -0.23
C GLY A 316 -12.22 17.85 -1.35
N ARG A 317 -11.57 16.94 -2.10
CA ARG A 317 -10.60 17.27 -3.17
C ARG A 317 -11.29 17.40 -4.53
N ASP A 318 -10.67 18.18 -5.42
CA ASP A 318 -11.10 18.38 -6.83
C ASP A 318 -10.17 17.68 -7.83
N ASP A 319 -9.22 16.87 -7.36
CA ASP A 319 -8.22 16.20 -8.18
C ASP A 319 -8.64 14.76 -8.56
N LYS A 320 -7.67 13.93 -8.95
CA LYS A 320 -7.91 12.56 -9.39
C LYS A 320 -8.15 11.57 -8.24
N TRP A 321 -8.19 12.03 -6.98
CA TRP A 321 -8.27 11.17 -5.81
C TRP A 321 -9.48 10.23 -5.83
N TRP A 322 -10.67 10.74 -6.17
CA TRP A 322 -11.88 9.93 -6.25
C TRP A 322 -11.77 8.80 -7.29
N ARG A 323 -11.12 9.05 -8.43
CA ARG A 323 -10.87 8.03 -9.47
C ARG A 323 -9.89 6.98 -8.98
N ALA A 324 -8.89 7.40 -8.21
CA ALA A 324 -7.90 6.50 -7.64
C ALA A 324 -8.56 5.56 -6.61
N ARG A 325 -9.43 6.06 -5.73
CA ARG A 325 -10.19 5.21 -4.79
C ARG A 325 -11.16 4.26 -5.50
N GLU A 326 -11.84 4.74 -6.55
CA GLU A 326 -12.68 3.89 -7.40
C GLU A 326 -11.85 2.75 -8.04
N ALA A 327 -10.69 3.06 -8.63
CA ALA A 327 -9.79 2.05 -9.17
C ALA A 327 -9.31 1.07 -8.08
N GLY A 328 -9.02 1.59 -6.88
CA GLY A 328 -8.66 0.82 -5.69
C GLY A 328 -9.69 -0.21 -5.30
N THR A 329 -10.95 0.19 -5.10
CA THR A 329 -12.02 -0.76 -4.72
C THR A 329 -12.31 -1.79 -5.81
N LEU A 330 -12.23 -1.41 -7.08
CA LEU A 330 -12.43 -2.35 -8.18
C LEU A 330 -11.28 -3.38 -8.25
N ALA A 331 -10.04 -2.98 -7.94
CA ALA A 331 -8.91 -3.90 -7.81
C ALA A 331 -9.06 -4.85 -6.61
N THR A 332 -9.61 -4.37 -5.49
CA THR A 332 -9.98 -5.20 -4.33
C THR A 332 -10.97 -6.29 -4.74
N SER A 333 -12.07 -5.92 -5.42
CA SER A 333 -13.10 -6.88 -5.81
C SER A 333 -12.63 -7.86 -6.87
N GLU A 334 -11.82 -7.41 -7.84
CA GLU A 334 -11.12 -8.28 -8.78
C GLU A 334 -10.27 -9.31 -8.03
N THR A 335 -9.53 -8.88 -6.99
CA THR A 335 -8.71 -9.76 -6.15
C THR A 335 -9.54 -10.80 -5.40
N TRP A 336 -10.64 -10.42 -4.76
CA TRP A 336 -11.51 -11.35 -4.04
C TRP A 336 -12.19 -12.35 -4.99
N VAL A 337 -12.76 -11.87 -6.11
CA VAL A 337 -13.43 -12.72 -7.11
C VAL A 337 -12.45 -13.67 -7.74
N ASP A 338 -11.28 -13.16 -8.15
CA ASP A 338 -10.19 -13.97 -8.63
C ASP A 338 -9.91 -15.03 -7.61
N HIS A 339 -9.62 -14.66 -6.36
CA HIS A 339 -9.30 -15.56 -5.26
C HIS A 339 -10.32 -16.68 -5.08
N MET A 340 -11.62 -16.39 -5.16
CA MET A 340 -12.62 -17.45 -5.01
C MET A 340 -12.58 -18.44 -6.18
N GLY A 341 -12.15 -18.01 -7.36
CA GLY A 341 -11.92 -18.90 -8.52
C GLY A 341 -13.21 -19.54 -9.04
N ARG A 342 -14.34 -18.84 -8.86
CA ARG A 342 -15.67 -19.32 -9.26
C ARG A 342 -16.23 -18.61 -10.48
N PHE A 343 -15.82 -17.35 -10.67
CA PHE A 343 -16.39 -16.48 -11.69
C PHE A 343 -15.29 -15.73 -12.42
N LYS A 344 -15.59 -15.34 -13.66
CA LYS A 344 -14.72 -14.46 -14.44
C LYS A 344 -14.62 -13.09 -13.76
N SER A 345 -13.39 -12.65 -13.47
CA SER A 345 -13.08 -11.38 -12.80
C SER A 345 -12.92 -10.18 -13.74
N SER A 346 -13.11 -10.35 -15.05
CA SER A 346 -12.99 -9.23 -15.99
C SER A 346 -14.07 -8.17 -15.72
N LYS A 347 -13.64 -6.91 -15.56
CA LYS A 347 -14.52 -5.75 -15.34
C LYS A 347 -15.46 -5.52 -16.52
N LEU A 348 -16.75 -5.39 -16.22
CA LEU A 348 -17.77 -4.96 -17.17
C LEU A 348 -18.31 -3.60 -16.72
N ASN A 349 -17.99 -2.56 -17.49
CA ASN A 349 -18.48 -1.20 -17.23
C ASN A 349 -19.84 -1.01 -17.91
N ASP A 350 -20.78 -0.41 -17.18
CA ASP A 350 -22.11 -0.08 -17.66
C ASP A 350 -22.62 1.20 -16.99
N GLU A 351 -23.71 1.76 -17.48
CA GLU A 351 -24.38 2.92 -16.91
C GLU A 351 -25.87 2.65 -16.82
N VAL A 352 -26.44 2.84 -15.63
CA VAL A 352 -27.88 2.64 -15.43
C VAL A 352 -28.57 3.95 -15.06
N THR A 353 -29.80 4.13 -15.51
CA THR A 353 -30.62 5.26 -15.09
C THR A 353 -31.53 4.85 -13.95
N ILE A 354 -31.41 5.52 -12.80
CA ILE A 354 -32.22 5.31 -11.60
C ILE A 354 -32.77 6.68 -11.17
N GLN A 355 -34.09 6.81 -11.10
CA GLN A 355 -34.76 8.07 -10.72
C GLN A 355 -34.30 9.30 -11.54
N GLY A 356 -33.99 9.10 -12.83
CA GLY A 356 -33.51 10.18 -13.70
C GLY A 356 -32.00 10.48 -13.60
N HIS A 357 -31.28 9.82 -12.70
CA HIS A 357 -29.83 9.95 -12.55
C HIS A 357 -29.09 8.79 -13.22
N ARG A 358 -27.99 9.08 -13.90
CA ARG A 358 -27.14 8.09 -14.58
C ARG A 358 -25.99 7.68 -13.68
N ILE A 359 -26.07 6.46 -13.17
CA ILE A 359 -25.15 5.89 -12.20
C ILE A 359 -24.17 4.95 -12.88
N GLN A 360 -22.88 5.13 -12.62
CA GLN A 360 -21.86 4.20 -13.06
C GLN A 360 -22.06 2.86 -12.35
N MET A 361 -22.15 1.79 -13.14
CA MET A 361 -22.21 0.41 -12.66
C MET A 361 -20.97 -0.34 -13.17
N VAL A 362 -20.32 -1.13 -12.31
CA VAL A 362 -19.22 -2.02 -12.72
C VAL A 362 -19.46 -3.40 -12.15
N SER A 363 -19.49 -4.43 -13.01
CA SER A 363 -19.62 -5.83 -12.58
C SER A 363 -18.29 -6.56 -12.66
N ILE A 364 -17.99 -7.38 -11.63
CA ILE A 364 -16.79 -8.21 -11.52
C ILE A 364 -17.22 -9.56 -10.93
N GLY A 365 -17.21 -10.64 -11.73
CA GLY A 365 -17.73 -11.93 -11.27
C GLY A 365 -19.20 -11.84 -10.83
N ASN A 366 -19.47 -12.17 -9.56
CA ASN A 366 -20.78 -12.02 -8.94
C ASN A 366 -20.96 -10.70 -8.15
N THR A 367 -19.99 -9.78 -8.22
CA THR A 367 -20.09 -8.45 -7.61
C THR A 367 -20.58 -7.40 -8.60
N VAL A 368 -21.28 -6.40 -8.08
CA VAL A 368 -21.75 -5.21 -8.80
C VAL A 368 -21.47 -3.99 -7.95
N HIS A 369 -20.82 -2.98 -8.52
CA HIS A 369 -20.48 -1.73 -7.85
C HIS A 369 -21.29 -0.58 -8.44
N TYR A 370 -21.94 0.20 -7.57
CA TYR A 370 -22.67 1.41 -7.93
C TYR A 370 -21.98 2.64 -7.35
N PHE A 371 -21.54 3.54 -8.22
CA PHE A 371 -20.86 4.77 -7.82
C PHE A 371 -21.76 5.99 -8.06
N LEU A 372 -22.28 6.58 -6.97
CA LEU A 372 -23.04 7.83 -7.05
C LEU A 372 -22.13 9.03 -7.31
N ARG A 373 -20.84 8.93 -6.92
CA ARG A 373 -19.80 9.96 -7.15
C ARG A 373 -20.18 11.35 -6.63
N LEU A 374 -20.93 11.40 -5.53
CA LEU A 374 -21.29 12.64 -4.85
C LEU A 374 -20.14 13.11 -3.94
N ARG A 375 -19.79 14.39 -4.03
CA ARG A 375 -18.76 15.02 -3.19
C ARG A 375 -19.06 14.82 -1.70
N GLU A 376 -18.08 14.47 -0.89
CA GLU A 376 -18.26 14.17 0.53
C GLU A 376 -18.51 15.41 1.38
N GLU A 377 -17.55 16.31 1.30
CA GLU A 377 -17.46 17.52 2.11
C GLU A 377 -17.57 18.74 1.21
N THR A 378 -18.08 19.82 1.80
CA THR A 378 -18.18 21.09 1.11
C THR A 378 -16.80 21.58 0.70
N GLY A 379 -16.62 21.80 -0.60
CA GLY A 379 -15.35 22.17 -1.21
C GLY A 379 -14.91 23.60 -0.87
N PRO A 380 -13.73 24.03 -1.37
CA PRO A 380 -13.18 25.36 -1.11
C PRO A 380 -14.11 26.52 -1.51
N ASN A 381 -15.04 26.29 -2.45
CA ASN A 381 -16.12 27.21 -2.76
C ASN A 381 -17.50 26.63 -2.36
N PRO A 382 -17.94 26.84 -1.10
CA PRO A 382 -19.18 26.28 -0.57
C PRO A 382 -20.44 26.62 -1.36
N THR A 383 -20.44 27.77 -2.04
CA THR A 383 -21.61 28.21 -2.82
C THR A 383 -21.82 27.39 -4.08
N THR A 384 -20.75 26.79 -4.62
CA THR A 384 -20.79 26.01 -5.87
C THR A 384 -20.38 24.55 -5.68
N GLN A 385 -19.98 24.15 -4.48
CA GLN A 385 -19.45 22.81 -4.15
C GLN A 385 -20.01 22.30 -2.81
N PRO A 386 -21.33 22.14 -2.65
CA PRO A 386 -21.88 21.54 -1.43
C PRO A 386 -21.49 20.06 -1.30
N GLY A 387 -21.30 19.62 -0.06
CA GLY A 387 -21.01 18.22 0.27
C GLY A 387 -22.25 17.38 0.56
N LEU A 388 -22.14 16.07 0.37
CA LEU A 388 -23.17 15.09 0.70
C LEU A 388 -23.56 15.14 2.17
N LEU A 389 -22.58 15.38 3.06
CA LEU A 389 -22.86 15.44 4.50
C LEU A 389 -23.87 16.54 4.85
N ASP A 390 -23.74 17.72 4.23
CA ASP A 390 -24.66 18.84 4.44
C ASP A 390 -26.07 18.48 3.93
N LEU A 391 -26.14 17.87 2.75
CA LEU A 391 -27.40 17.41 2.16
C LEU A 391 -28.11 16.37 3.05
N LEU A 392 -27.38 15.43 3.64
CA LEU A 392 -27.94 14.36 4.46
C LEU A 392 -28.36 14.80 5.87
N THR A 393 -27.72 15.84 6.44
CA THR A 393 -27.95 16.26 7.84
C THR A 393 -28.89 17.44 7.99
N ASN A 394 -28.60 18.55 7.31
CA ASN A 394 -29.24 19.84 7.52
C ASN A 394 -29.95 20.38 6.28
N GLY A 395 -29.82 19.67 5.15
CA GLY A 395 -30.10 20.22 3.83
C GLY A 395 -29.03 21.23 3.41
N VAL A 396 -29.03 21.61 2.13
CA VAL A 396 -28.07 22.60 1.63
C VAL A 396 -28.38 23.99 2.24
N PRO A 397 -27.43 24.65 2.93
CA PRO A 397 -27.67 25.95 3.56
C PRO A 397 -28.21 27.02 2.60
N PRO A 398 -29.10 27.94 3.07
CA PRO A 398 -29.61 29.03 2.24
C PRO A 398 -28.47 29.90 1.65
N GLY A 399 -28.46 30.07 0.33
CA GLY A 399 -27.43 30.84 -0.39
C GLY A 399 -26.30 30.02 -1.02
N GLN A 400 -26.36 28.68 -0.95
CA GLN A 400 -25.54 27.76 -1.74
C GLN A 400 -26.32 27.23 -2.96
N ALA A 401 -25.67 26.42 -3.82
CA ALA A 401 -26.31 25.73 -4.94
C ALA A 401 -27.58 24.97 -4.49
N GLU A 402 -28.63 24.91 -5.32
CA GLU A 402 -29.92 24.27 -5.01
C GLU A 402 -29.87 22.73 -4.90
N GLY A 403 -28.67 22.16 -4.72
CA GLY A 403 -28.40 20.73 -4.74
C GLY A 403 -26.93 20.44 -5.03
N MET A 404 -26.61 19.17 -5.20
CA MET A 404 -25.27 18.69 -5.54
C MET A 404 -25.30 17.82 -6.80
N SER A 405 -24.21 17.81 -7.55
CA SER A 405 -24.08 16.97 -8.75
C SER A 405 -22.94 15.96 -8.59
N PRO A 406 -23.03 14.76 -9.20
CA PRO A 406 -21.90 13.85 -9.28
C PRO A 406 -20.68 14.50 -9.95
N LEU A 407 -19.47 14.16 -9.48
CA LEU A 407 -18.21 14.74 -9.97
C LEU A 407 -17.98 14.51 -11.47
N ASP A 408 -18.56 13.46 -12.06
CA ASP A 408 -18.48 13.14 -13.48
C ASP A 408 -19.72 13.59 -14.28
N LYS A 409 -20.79 14.05 -13.61
CA LYS A 409 -22.07 14.47 -14.21
C LYS A 409 -22.53 15.80 -13.60
N PRO A 410 -21.83 16.91 -13.85
CA PRO A 410 -22.11 18.20 -13.20
C PRO A 410 -23.51 18.78 -13.48
N ASN A 411 -24.22 18.26 -14.48
CA ASN A 411 -25.57 18.71 -14.85
C ASN A 411 -26.71 17.86 -14.23
N GLU A 412 -26.40 16.82 -13.47
CA GLU A 412 -27.41 15.96 -12.80
C GLU A 412 -27.48 16.32 -11.33
N VAL A 413 -28.53 17.06 -10.94
CA VAL A 413 -28.63 17.66 -9.61
C VAL A 413 -29.48 16.80 -8.68
N TYR A 414 -28.89 16.40 -7.55
CA TYR A 414 -29.54 15.93 -6.35
C TYR A 414 -29.90 17.14 -5.50
N ALA A 415 -31.14 17.60 -5.60
CA ALA A 415 -31.62 18.80 -4.92
C ALA A 415 -31.84 18.58 -3.42
N THR A 416 -32.21 17.36 -3.03
CA THR A 416 -32.59 17.03 -1.66
C THR A 416 -32.01 15.70 -1.19
N ARG A 417 -32.01 15.49 0.13
CA ARG A 417 -31.79 14.18 0.73
C ARG A 417 -32.72 13.11 0.13
N GLY A 418 -33.94 13.49 -0.22
CA GLY A 418 -34.94 12.61 -0.85
C GLY A 418 -34.46 12.05 -2.18
N ASP A 419 -33.75 12.84 -2.98
CA ASP A 419 -33.23 12.38 -4.28
C ASP A 419 -32.15 11.30 -4.08
N VAL A 420 -31.26 11.49 -3.10
CA VAL A 420 -30.26 10.48 -2.74
C VAL A 420 -30.93 9.20 -2.22
N TYR A 421 -31.92 9.36 -1.34
CA TYR A 421 -32.73 8.25 -0.82
C TYR A 421 -33.38 7.45 -1.95
N ASP A 422 -34.07 8.12 -2.87
CA ASP A 422 -34.80 7.48 -3.96
C ASP A 422 -33.87 6.77 -4.94
N VAL A 423 -32.67 7.30 -5.18
CA VAL A 423 -31.64 6.62 -6.00
C VAL A 423 -31.12 5.36 -5.32
N VAL A 424 -30.72 5.44 -4.04
CA VAL A 424 -30.22 4.26 -3.30
C VAL A 424 -31.30 3.18 -3.20
N LYS A 425 -32.53 3.57 -2.87
CA LYS A 425 -33.70 2.68 -2.88
C LYS A 425 -33.96 2.07 -4.25
N GLY A 426 -33.85 2.87 -5.31
CA GLY A 426 -34.02 2.41 -6.69
C GLY A 426 -33.00 1.36 -7.09
N ILE A 427 -31.74 1.50 -6.67
CA ILE A 427 -30.68 0.49 -6.86
C ILE A 427 -31.04 -0.80 -6.12
N ILE A 428 -31.41 -0.70 -4.83
CA ILE A 428 -31.78 -1.84 -4.00
C ILE A 428 -32.96 -2.60 -4.61
N LEU A 429 -34.03 -1.90 -5.00
CA LEU A 429 -35.21 -2.51 -5.62
C LEU A 429 -34.89 -3.14 -6.99
N LYS A 430 -34.04 -2.50 -7.80
CA LYS A 430 -33.60 -3.03 -9.09
C LYS A 430 -32.89 -4.38 -8.93
N GLU A 431 -31.94 -4.46 -8.00
CA GLU A 431 -31.13 -5.66 -7.81
C GLU A 431 -31.83 -6.77 -7.02
N ALA A 432 -32.79 -6.41 -6.17
CA ALA A 432 -33.63 -7.37 -5.44
C ALA A 432 -34.81 -7.92 -6.27
N ASN A 433 -35.14 -7.30 -7.40
CA ASN A 433 -36.30 -7.69 -8.19
C ASN A 433 -36.23 -9.15 -8.65
N GLY A 434 -37.20 -9.96 -8.24
CA GLY A 434 -37.27 -11.38 -8.56
C GLY A 434 -36.32 -12.28 -7.76
N ILE A 435 -35.60 -11.74 -6.77
CA ILE A 435 -34.67 -12.49 -5.91
C ILE A 435 -35.37 -12.91 -4.63
N ALA A 436 -35.24 -14.20 -4.26
CA ALA A 436 -35.97 -14.78 -3.14
C ALA A 436 -35.38 -14.40 -1.77
N LYS A 437 -34.06 -14.20 -1.69
CA LYS A 437 -33.35 -13.91 -0.44
C LYS A 437 -32.54 -12.64 -0.58
N VAL A 438 -32.77 -11.70 0.32
CA VAL A 438 -32.09 -10.41 0.37
C VAL A 438 -31.42 -10.30 1.74
N GLU A 439 -30.19 -9.79 1.80
CA GLU A 439 -29.49 -9.39 3.04
C GLU A 439 -28.86 -8.01 2.82
N LEU A 440 -28.85 -7.15 3.84
CA LEU A 440 -28.22 -5.82 3.77
C LEU A 440 -27.13 -5.65 4.83
N HIS A 441 -26.08 -4.93 4.47
CA HIS A 441 -24.93 -4.62 5.30
C HIS A 441 -24.64 -3.12 5.18
N THR A 442 -24.53 -2.42 6.30
CA THR A 442 -24.23 -0.98 6.36
C THR A 442 -23.60 -0.60 7.71
N HIS A 443 -23.07 0.61 7.87
CA HIS A 443 -22.59 1.08 9.16
C HIS A 443 -23.74 1.33 10.14
N ASP A 444 -23.50 1.12 11.43
CA ASP A 444 -24.46 1.46 12.47
C ASP A 444 -24.53 2.99 12.67
N GLN A 445 -25.71 3.57 12.50
CA GLN A 445 -25.93 4.99 12.69
C GLN A 445 -25.85 5.45 14.16
N HIS A 446 -25.86 4.52 15.12
CA HIS A 446 -25.73 4.81 16.55
C HIS A 446 -24.31 4.58 17.09
N ASN A 447 -23.34 4.38 16.20
CA ASN A 447 -21.93 4.16 16.55
C ASN A 447 -21.33 5.21 17.50
N ASN A 448 -21.90 6.43 17.54
CA ASN A 448 -21.43 7.52 18.38
C ASN A 448 -22.25 7.77 19.66
N ASP A 449 -23.38 7.08 19.87
CA ASP A 449 -24.34 7.41 20.92
C ASP A 449 -23.89 7.03 22.34
N ASN A 450 -22.95 6.07 22.45
CA ASN A 450 -22.51 5.50 23.74
C ASN A 450 -21.00 5.69 24.00
N LEU A 451 -20.34 6.64 23.34
CA LEU A 451 -18.91 6.91 23.54
C LEU A 451 -18.69 7.67 24.87
N GLU A 452 -18.37 6.94 25.95
CA GLU A 452 -17.92 7.53 27.24
C GLU A 452 -16.37 7.60 27.32
N GLY A 453 -15.81 8.78 27.61
CA GLY A 453 -14.36 8.97 27.85
C GLY A 453 -13.84 10.38 27.49
N PRO A 454 -12.59 10.75 27.86
CA PRO A 454 -11.98 12.00 27.39
C PRO A 454 -11.94 12.03 25.84
N PRO A 455 -11.85 13.21 25.20
CA PRO A 455 -12.14 13.42 23.76
C PRO A 455 -11.13 12.82 22.76
N ARG A 456 -10.54 11.66 23.04
CA ARG A 456 -9.63 10.96 22.13
C ARG A 456 -9.89 9.46 22.18
N LYS A 457 -10.61 8.98 21.15
CA LYS A 457 -10.37 7.75 20.35
C LYS A 457 -11.58 7.55 19.42
N GLN A 458 -11.45 8.25 18.29
CA GLN A 458 -12.30 8.43 17.11
C GLN A 458 -13.76 7.96 17.16
N ALA A 459 -14.65 8.93 17.38
CA ALA A 459 -16.02 8.84 16.90
C ALA A 459 -16.03 8.47 15.41
N ASP A 460 -17.01 7.66 15.01
CA ASP A 460 -17.20 7.29 13.62
C ASP A 460 -17.53 8.53 12.78
N ASN A 461 -17.16 8.50 11.49
CA ASN A 461 -17.41 9.60 10.58
C ASN A 461 -18.92 9.83 10.41
N LEU A 462 -19.38 11.10 10.47
CA LEU A 462 -20.80 11.43 10.31
C LEU A 462 -21.38 10.94 8.97
N LEU A 463 -20.57 10.86 7.91
CA LEU A 463 -21.01 10.28 6.64
C LEU A 463 -21.33 8.79 6.75
N HIS A 464 -20.60 8.03 7.57
CA HIS A 464 -20.94 6.62 7.85
C HIS A 464 -22.30 6.55 8.52
N LEU A 465 -22.52 7.37 9.56
CA LEU A 465 -23.78 7.37 10.31
C LEU A 465 -24.98 7.75 9.43
N GLN A 466 -24.85 8.81 8.62
CA GLN A 466 -25.94 9.26 7.77
C GLN A 466 -26.23 8.29 6.63
N THR A 467 -25.20 7.62 6.09
CA THR A 467 -25.40 6.54 5.11
C THR A 467 -26.07 5.33 5.73
N GLY A 468 -25.65 4.93 6.94
CA GLY A 468 -26.30 3.89 7.75
C GLY A 468 -27.78 4.16 7.96
N ARG A 469 -28.09 5.38 8.42
CA ARG A 469 -29.46 5.86 8.63
C ARG A 469 -30.29 5.87 7.34
N LEU A 470 -29.71 6.33 6.22
CA LEU A 470 -30.39 6.34 4.93
C LEU A 470 -30.81 4.92 4.54
N VAL A 471 -29.92 3.94 4.69
CA VAL A 471 -30.18 2.53 4.34
C VAL A 471 -31.20 1.90 5.28
N GLU A 472 -31.13 2.17 6.59
CA GLU A 472 -32.12 1.70 7.56
C GLU A 472 -33.53 2.22 7.23
N GLU A 473 -33.66 3.51 6.93
CA GLU A 473 -34.95 4.10 6.52
C GLU A 473 -35.50 3.48 5.22
N ILE A 474 -34.64 3.01 4.31
CA ILE A 474 -35.05 2.26 3.11
C ILE A 474 -35.54 0.86 3.48
N ILE A 475 -34.83 0.16 4.36
CA ILE A 475 -35.22 -1.18 4.81
C ILE A 475 -36.60 -1.13 5.47
N ASP A 476 -36.81 -0.18 6.37
CA ASP A 476 -38.06 0.00 7.10
C ASP A 476 -39.25 0.32 6.17
N GLU A 477 -39.02 1.07 5.09
CA GLU A 477 -40.07 1.36 4.10
C GLU A 477 -40.35 0.16 3.19
N VAL A 478 -39.31 -0.47 2.64
CA VAL A 478 -39.44 -1.50 1.58
C VAL A 478 -39.82 -2.87 2.15
N TRP A 479 -39.29 -3.21 3.33
CA TRP A 479 -39.52 -4.49 4.00
C TRP A 479 -39.91 -4.28 5.48
N PRO A 480 -41.09 -3.67 5.74
CA PRO A 480 -41.53 -3.40 7.09
C PRO A 480 -41.80 -4.71 7.86
N LEU A 481 -41.24 -4.79 9.06
CA LEU A 481 -41.57 -5.84 10.02
C LEU A 481 -43.03 -5.72 10.52
N PRO A 482 -43.70 -6.83 10.87
CA PRO A 482 -43.21 -8.22 10.79
C PRO A 482 -43.49 -8.89 9.44
N ASN A 483 -44.07 -8.17 8.48
CA ASN A 483 -44.71 -8.74 7.29
C ASN A 483 -43.70 -9.29 6.27
N LYS A 484 -42.52 -8.67 6.18
CA LYS A 484 -41.38 -9.16 5.40
C LYS A 484 -40.11 -8.87 6.20
N CYS A 485 -39.42 -9.92 6.62
CA CYS A 485 -38.15 -9.77 7.31
C CYS A 485 -37.00 -9.91 6.30
N VAL A 486 -36.12 -8.91 6.27
CA VAL A 486 -34.86 -8.95 5.54
C VAL A 486 -33.73 -8.86 6.55
N PRO A 487 -32.84 -9.88 6.63
CA PRO A 487 -31.68 -9.81 7.50
C PRO A 487 -30.85 -8.59 7.16
N HIS A 488 -30.44 -7.86 8.18
CA HIS A 488 -29.54 -6.73 7.99
C HIS A 488 -28.54 -6.62 9.13
N ARG A 489 -27.28 -6.38 8.78
CA ARG A 489 -26.15 -6.27 9.72
C ARG A 489 -25.63 -4.85 9.72
N TYR A 490 -25.51 -4.31 10.92
CA TYR A 490 -24.85 -3.04 11.17
C TYR A 490 -23.42 -3.29 11.62
N TYR A 491 -22.47 -2.44 11.20
CA TYR A 491 -21.06 -2.56 11.55
C TYR A 491 -20.59 -1.35 12.35
N GLU A 492 -19.72 -1.62 13.34
CA GLU A 492 -18.92 -0.59 13.99
C GLU A 492 -18.01 0.08 12.96
N GLY A 493 -17.88 1.40 13.05
CA GLY A 493 -16.92 2.17 12.26
C GLY A 493 -15.55 2.27 12.94
N TYR A 494 -14.91 3.44 12.88
CA TYR A 494 -13.50 3.60 13.27
C TYR A 494 -13.17 3.19 14.72
N HIS A 495 -14.09 3.37 15.67
CA HIS A 495 -13.88 2.93 17.06
C HIS A 495 -13.73 1.40 17.17
N GLY A 496 -14.36 0.63 16.29
CA GLY A 496 -14.21 -0.83 16.24
C GLY A 496 -12.81 -1.27 15.81
N LEU A 497 -12.07 -0.43 15.07
CA LEU A 497 -10.71 -0.75 14.61
C LEU A 497 -9.68 -0.75 15.75
N GLU A 498 -10.03 -0.24 16.93
CA GLU A 498 -9.19 -0.35 18.13
C GLU A 498 -9.26 -1.73 18.81
N GLN A 499 -10.26 -2.53 18.45
CA GLN A 499 -10.45 -3.85 19.03
C GLN A 499 -9.43 -4.88 18.45
N PRO A 500 -9.23 -6.04 19.11
CA PRO A 500 -8.31 -7.07 18.63
C PRO A 500 -8.86 -7.83 17.43
N VAL A 501 -8.06 -8.00 16.37
CA VAL A 501 -8.37 -8.80 15.15
C VAL A 501 -9.35 -9.95 15.43
N ASN A 502 -10.52 -9.89 14.79
CA ASN A 502 -11.61 -10.85 14.99
C ASN A 502 -11.92 -11.70 13.74
N VAL A 503 -11.27 -11.39 12.62
CA VAL A 503 -11.40 -12.12 11.36
C VAL A 503 -10.47 -13.34 11.33
N ASN A 504 -10.89 -14.41 10.66
CA ASN A 504 -10.07 -15.61 10.47
C ASN A 504 -8.74 -15.26 9.75
N GLU A 505 -7.64 -15.89 10.16
CA GLU A 505 -6.30 -15.61 9.61
C GLU A 505 -6.20 -15.78 8.07
N GLN A 506 -6.92 -16.72 7.47
CA GLN A 506 -6.95 -16.88 6.01
C GLN A 506 -7.65 -15.70 5.33
N VAL A 507 -8.78 -15.28 5.88
CA VAL A 507 -9.54 -14.12 5.38
C VAL A 507 -8.74 -12.84 5.58
N LYS A 508 -8.07 -12.68 6.73
CA LYS A 508 -7.16 -11.56 6.99
C LYS A 508 -6.01 -11.51 5.97
N LYS A 509 -5.34 -12.63 5.69
CA LYS A 509 -4.27 -12.68 4.68
C LYS A 509 -4.76 -12.25 3.31
N LEU A 510 -5.94 -12.72 2.91
CA LEU A 510 -6.56 -12.32 1.66
C LEU A 510 -6.96 -10.85 1.64
N GLN A 511 -7.53 -10.33 2.73
CA GLN A 511 -7.84 -8.90 2.91
C GLN A 511 -6.57 -8.05 2.76
N ARG A 512 -5.46 -8.47 3.38
CA ARG A 512 -4.15 -7.80 3.21
C ARG A 512 -3.66 -7.83 1.77
N TYR A 513 -3.85 -8.94 1.06
CA TYR A 513 -3.53 -9.02 -0.36
C TYR A 513 -4.43 -8.10 -1.21
N ALA A 514 -5.74 -8.08 -0.94
CA ALA A 514 -6.69 -7.20 -1.61
C ALA A 514 -6.32 -5.72 -1.39
N TRP A 515 -5.99 -5.34 -0.15
CA TRP A 515 -5.51 -4.00 0.20
C TRP A 515 -4.20 -3.63 -0.49
N MET A 516 -3.31 -4.60 -0.72
CA MET A 516 -2.08 -4.39 -1.49
C MET A 516 -2.40 -4.03 -2.95
N GLN A 517 -3.41 -4.66 -3.55
CA GLN A 517 -3.89 -4.34 -4.90
C GLN A 517 -4.64 -3.00 -4.94
N THR A 518 -5.39 -2.66 -3.90
CA THR A 518 -5.95 -1.31 -3.70
C THR A 518 -4.84 -0.25 -3.73
N SER A 519 -3.79 -0.46 -2.94
CA SER A 519 -2.65 0.45 -2.87
C SER A 519 -1.96 0.61 -4.22
N LEU A 520 -1.79 -0.48 -4.98
CA LEU A 520 -1.21 -0.41 -6.32
C LEU A 520 -2.09 0.42 -7.26
N ALA A 521 -3.39 0.15 -7.32
CA ALA A 521 -4.30 0.85 -8.21
C ALA A 521 -4.33 2.36 -7.91
N ILE A 522 -4.37 2.74 -6.62
CA ILE A 522 -4.27 4.14 -6.20
C ILE A 522 -2.91 4.73 -6.58
N PHE A 523 -1.81 4.00 -6.37
CA PHE A 523 -0.47 4.47 -6.74
C PHE A 523 -0.33 4.73 -8.24
N VAL A 524 -0.93 3.88 -9.10
CA VAL A 524 -0.91 4.07 -10.56
C VAL A 524 -1.72 5.30 -10.98
N GLU A 525 -2.89 5.53 -10.39
CA GLU A 525 -3.78 6.64 -10.76
C GLU A 525 -3.35 7.99 -10.15
N PHE A 526 -2.82 7.97 -8.93
CA PHE A 526 -2.59 9.17 -8.12
C PHE A 526 -1.11 9.44 -7.80
N GLY A 527 -0.25 8.42 -7.84
CA GLY A 527 1.19 8.55 -7.59
C GLY A 527 1.61 8.38 -6.13
N GLU A 528 0.67 8.21 -5.20
CA GLU A 528 0.94 8.02 -3.77
C GLU A 528 0.50 6.63 -3.29
N PRO A 529 1.33 5.92 -2.50
CA PRO A 529 0.97 4.62 -1.97
C PRO A 529 -0.08 4.74 -0.86
N ASN A 530 -1.20 4.03 -0.98
CA ASN A 530 -2.29 4.08 0.01
C ASN A 530 -2.26 2.91 1.02
N TRP A 531 -1.28 2.00 0.94
CA TRP A 531 -1.16 0.89 1.89
C TRP A 531 -1.24 1.35 3.35
N SER A 532 -0.46 2.38 3.70
CA SER A 532 -0.21 2.78 5.08
C SER A 532 -1.39 3.47 5.78
N SER A 533 -2.44 3.88 5.06
CA SER A 533 -3.60 4.57 5.65
C SER A 533 -4.42 3.65 6.55
N HIS A 534 -4.66 2.40 6.10
CA HIS A 534 -5.51 1.45 6.82
C HIS A 534 -4.90 0.04 7.00
N ALA A 535 -3.63 -0.18 6.65
CA ALA A 535 -2.99 -1.49 6.85
C ALA A 535 -2.99 -1.98 8.32
N VAL A 536 -3.09 -1.06 9.29
CA VAL A 536 -3.24 -1.40 10.72
C VAL A 536 -4.62 -1.97 11.04
N ASP A 537 -5.64 -1.56 10.29
CA ASP A 537 -7.06 -1.83 10.55
C ASP A 537 -7.47 -3.23 10.06
N LEU A 538 -6.79 -3.75 9.04
CA LEU A 538 -7.10 -5.03 8.39
C LEU A 538 -7.22 -6.20 9.40
N GLY A 539 -8.27 -7.00 9.24
CA GLY A 539 -8.65 -8.11 10.11
C GLY A 539 -9.65 -7.74 11.22
N ARG A 540 -10.28 -6.56 11.15
CA ARG A 540 -11.22 -6.04 12.15
C ARG A 540 -12.55 -5.67 11.53
N THR A 541 -13.54 -6.55 11.67
CA THR A 541 -14.89 -6.35 11.13
C THR A 541 -15.92 -6.68 12.20
N TYR A 542 -16.48 -5.67 12.86
CA TYR A 542 -17.34 -5.87 14.04
C TYR A 542 -18.80 -5.59 13.71
N PRO A 543 -19.65 -6.63 13.56
CA PRO A 543 -21.08 -6.42 13.51
C PRO A 543 -21.62 -6.01 14.88
N THR A 544 -22.54 -5.04 14.91
CA THR A 544 -23.16 -4.56 16.14
C THR A 544 -24.31 -5.48 16.58
N GLN A 545 -24.71 -5.34 17.85
CA GLN A 545 -25.84 -6.08 18.42
C GLN A 545 -27.20 -5.72 17.80
N ARG A 546 -27.27 -4.63 17.01
CA ARG A 546 -28.50 -4.19 16.31
C ARG A 546 -28.79 -5.02 15.05
N THR A 547 -27.90 -5.95 14.72
CA THR A 547 -28.10 -6.90 13.61
C THR A 547 -29.43 -7.64 13.76
N VAL A 548 -30.28 -7.55 12.74
CA VAL A 548 -31.56 -8.24 12.69
C VAL A 548 -31.40 -9.57 11.96
N HIS A 549 -31.71 -10.65 12.68
CA HIS A 549 -31.81 -11.99 12.10
C HIS A 549 -33.26 -12.32 11.79
N CYS A 550 -33.51 -12.86 10.60
CA CYS A 550 -34.82 -13.36 10.21
C CYS A 550 -34.91 -14.88 10.42
N PRO A 551 -36.06 -15.40 10.88
CA PRO A 551 -36.28 -16.81 11.14
C PRO A 551 -36.27 -17.69 9.89
#